data_AF-A0A6P8HR91-F1
#
_entry.id   AF-A0A6P8HR91-F1
#
_cell.length_a   1.000
_cell.length_b   1.000
_cell.length_c   1.000
_cell.angle_alpha   90.00
_cell.angle_beta   90.00
_cell.angle_gamma   90.00
#
_symmetry.space_group_name_H-M   'P 1'
#
loop_
_entity.id
_entity.type
_entity.pdbx_description
1 polymer ?
#
loop_
_entity_poly.entity_id
_entity_poly.type
_entity_poly.pdbx_seq_one_letter_code
_entity_poly.pdbx_strand_id
1 'polypeptide(L)'
;MEVKMAPTKMWTNYSLHNARKWLGRWTRWNPVTREVNESFKSIRHIELVEDMTKMKHQNTFIYDDDREPLTEGPMNGPWEYQRDRDCDEEGLCHPSTRLNSKKARAFFLENGGGAWTVMEPTLGDVFFQENFFPNNDIRFSTGMLYGKDGKALRLTAIREDSRCRPSLYWSEDNQIKDSFSAPVQGTFIGTEQILTANLRQTVREGCEWDKEYWLQETRLLQDGNTLFYLPDNVALSCPLQLYEDSTNRQFHISTFCLYDVNKDNPEIRVQTVFYEKGRFSCFKQGIYRKASQ
;
A
#
# COMPACT_ATOMS: atom_id res chain seq x y z
N MET A 1 -23.80 -3.20 -7.68
CA MET A 1 -24.43 -3.69 -6.43
C MET A 1 -23.56 -3.24 -5.27
N GLU A 2 -24.16 -2.76 -4.18
CA GLU A 2 -23.43 -2.38 -2.96
C GLU A 2 -23.50 -3.54 -1.96
N VAL A 3 -22.37 -3.94 -1.37
CA VAL A 3 -22.29 -5.03 -0.39
C VAL A 3 -21.48 -4.57 0.83
N LYS A 4 -21.99 -4.78 2.05
CA LYS A 4 -21.21 -4.53 3.27
C LYS A 4 -20.20 -5.67 3.46
N MET A 5 -18.92 -5.34 3.56
CA MET A 5 -17.86 -6.32 3.80
C MET A 5 -17.88 -6.75 5.27
N ALA A 6 -17.97 -8.07 5.50
CA ALA A 6 -17.90 -8.62 6.84
C ALA A 6 -16.45 -8.65 7.37
N PRO A 7 -16.22 -8.47 8.68
CA PRO A 7 -14.88 -8.56 9.27
C PRO A 7 -14.16 -9.88 8.98
N THR A 8 -14.90 -10.99 9.04
CA THR A 8 -14.37 -12.33 8.69
C THR A 8 -13.88 -12.44 7.25
N LYS A 9 -14.54 -11.74 6.31
CA LYS A 9 -14.10 -11.67 4.91
C LYS A 9 -12.83 -10.83 4.77
N MET A 10 -12.71 -9.68 5.45
CA MET A 10 -11.45 -8.90 5.47
C MET A 10 -10.28 -9.70 6.02
N TRP A 11 -10.49 -10.42 7.14
CA TRP A 11 -9.48 -11.30 7.71
C TRP A 11 -9.02 -12.34 6.68
N THR A 12 -9.97 -13.01 6.04
CA THR A 12 -9.70 -14.03 5.02
C THR A 12 -8.95 -13.45 3.81
N ASN A 13 -9.37 -12.28 3.33
CA ASN A 13 -8.75 -11.58 2.21
C ASN A 13 -7.30 -11.21 2.53
N TYR A 14 -7.03 -10.73 3.74
CA TYR A 14 -5.66 -10.47 4.17
C TYR A 14 -4.85 -11.78 4.25
N SER A 15 -5.36 -12.75 5.00
CA SER A 15 -4.61 -13.96 5.35
C SER A 15 -4.27 -14.80 4.12
N LEU A 16 -5.22 -15.00 3.21
CA LEU A 16 -5.02 -15.81 2.00
C LEU A 16 -3.89 -15.27 1.11
N HIS A 17 -3.78 -13.95 1.01
CA HIS A 17 -2.86 -13.30 0.08
C HIS A 17 -1.57 -12.80 0.72
N ASN A 18 -1.57 -12.52 2.02
CA ASN A 18 -0.44 -11.89 2.71
C ASN A 18 0.20 -12.78 3.78
N ALA A 19 -0.49 -13.79 4.32
CA ALA A 19 0.07 -14.66 5.35
C ALA A 19 1.00 -15.73 4.75
N ARG A 20 2.29 -15.40 4.64
CA ARG A 20 3.36 -16.32 4.29
C ARG A 20 4.72 -15.76 4.70
N LYS A 21 5.78 -16.50 4.37
CA LYS A 21 7.16 -16.01 4.41
C LYS A 21 7.47 -15.25 3.12
N TRP A 22 7.76 -13.97 3.28
CA TRP A 22 8.17 -13.06 2.23
C TRP A 22 9.65 -12.72 2.38
N LEU A 23 10.41 -12.87 1.30
CA LEU A 23 11.79 -12.46 1.23
C LEU A 23 11.84 -11.19 0.38
N GLY A 24 12.36 -10.09 0.92
CA GLY A 24 12.24 -8.82 0.22
C GLY A 24 13.32 -7.82 0.52
N ARG A 25 13.14 -6.63 -0.03
CA ARG A 25 13.96 -5.44 0.24
C ARG A 25 13.03 -4.30 0.60
N TRP A 26 13.37 -3.60 1.68
CA TRP A 26 12.74 -2.35 2.04
C TRP A 26 13.66 -1.24 1.54
N THR A 27 13.08 -0.25 0.90
CA THR A 27 13.79 0.96 0.49
C THR A 27 13.01 2.16 0.97
N ARG A 28 13.71 3.10 1.59
CA ARG A 28 13.17 4.31 2.18
C ARG A 28 13.86 5.51 1.57
N TRP A 29 13.08 6.49 1.12
CA TRP A 29 13.61 7.71 0.53
C TRP A 29 13.18 8.94 1.32
N ASN A 30 14.01 9.98 1.23
CA ASN A 30 13.59 11.33 1.54
C ASN A 30 12.63 11.83 0.44
N PRO A 31 11.38 12.19 0.74
CA PRO A 31 10.43 12.65 -0.28
C PRO A 31 10.81 13.96 -0.96
N VAL A 32 11.64 14.80 -0.33
CA VAL A 32 12.05 16.11 -0.86
C VAL A 32 13.30 15.95 -1.74
N THR A 33 14.36 15.32 -1.23
CA THR A 33 15.61 15.16 -2.00
C THR A 33 15.56 13.99 -2.99
N ARG A 34 14.60 13.08 -2.83
CA ARG A 34 14.45 11.82 -3.58
C ARG A 34 15.59 10.81 -3.37
N GLU A 35 16.50 11.10 -2.44
CA GLU A 35 17.64 10.24 -2.14
C GLU A 35 17.22 9.04 -1.27
N VAL A 36 17.93 7.93 -1.44
CA VAL A 36 17.77 6.74 -0.59
C VAL A 36 18.32 7.04 0.80
N ASN A 37 17.46 7.02 1.82
CA ASN A 37 17.87 7.12 3.21
C ASN A 37 18.35 5.77 3.75
N GLU A 38 17.61 4.70 3.44
CA GLU A 38 17.92 3.35 3.87
C GLU A 38 17.47 2.35 2.80
N SER A 39 18.27 1.30 2.59
CA SER A 39 17.80 0.09 1.95
C SER A 39 18.41 -1.13 2.61
N PHE A 40 17.58 -2.14 2.89
CA PHE A 40 18.00 -3.36 3.56
C PHE A 40 17.15 -4.54 3.12
N LYS A 41 17.73 -5.73 3.22
CA LYS A 41 17.02 -6.99 2.98
C LYS A 41 16.09 -7.26 4.16
N SER A 42 15.00 -7.97 3.90
CA SER A 42 14.01 -8.29 4.92
C SER A 42 13.49 -9.71 4.77
N ILE A 43 13.05 -10.27 5.89
CA ILE A 43 12.18 -11.44 5.94
C ILE A 43 10.94 -11.02 6.71
N ARG A 44 9.78 -11.01 6.06
CA ARG A 44 8.49 -10.86 6.73
C ARG A 44 7.85 -12.23 6.81
N HIS A 45 7.64 -12.73 8.02
CA HIS A 45 7.01 -14.01 8.24
C HIS A 45 5.66 -13.77 8.91
N ILE A 46 4.58 -14.09 8.18
CA ILE A 46 3.22 -14.07 8.70
C ILE A 46 2.69 -15.50 8.60
N GLU A 47 2.35 -16.09 9.74
CA GLU A 47 1.91 -17.49 9.85
C GLU A 47 0.49 -17.55 10.41
N LEU A 48 -0.39 -18.31 9.76
CA LEU A 48 -1.71 -18.65 10.30
C LEU A 48 -1.58 -19.81 11.27
N VAL A 49 -2.19 -19.68 12.45
CA VAL A 49 -2.23 -20.72 13.49
C VAL A 49 -3.63 -20.83 14.07
N GLU A 50 -3.88 -21.86 14.89
CA GLU A 50 -5.16 -22.08 15.59
C GLU A 50 -6.37 -22.03 14.63
N ASP A 51 -6.39 -22.95 13.65
CA ASP A 51 -7.47 -23.07 12.64
C ASP A 51 -7.76 -21.75 11.89
N MET A 52 -6.69 -21.02 11.54
CA MET A 52 -6.73 -19.74 10.82
C MET A 52 -7.42 -18.59 11.60
N THR A 53 -7.68 -18.76 12.89
CA THR A 53 -8.27 -17.70 13.75
C THR A 53 -7.23 -16.76 14.32
N LYS A 54 -5.94 -17.09 14.20
CA LYS A 54 -4.82 -16.33 14.73
C LYS A 54 -3.69 -16.23 13.71
N MET A 55 -2.96 -15.11 13.76
CA MET A 55 -1.74 -14.91 12.98
C MET A 55 -0.58 -14.52 13.88
N LYS A 56 0.61 -15.05 13.58
CA LYS A 56 1.88 -14.57 14.12
C LYS A 56 2.62 -13.80 13.04
N HIS A 57 3.17 -12.64 13.35
CA HIS A 57 3.91 -11.80 12.41
C HIS A 57 5.25 -11.39 13.02
N GLN A 58 6.31 -11.60 12.26
CA GLN A 58 7.68 -11.23 12.58
C GLN A 58 8.35 -10.61 11.36
N ASN A 59 8.98 -9.46 11.50
CA ASN A 59 9.94 -8.95 10.51
C ASN A 59 11.37 -9.14 11.01
N THR A 60 12.26 -9.54 10.11
CA THR A 60 13.71 -9.57 10.30
C THR A 60 14.35 -8.61 9.31
N PHE A 61 15.11 -7.63 9.79
CA PHE A 61 15.86 -6.69 8.94
C PHE A 61 17.31 -7.12 8.86
N ILE A 62 17.84 -7.20 7.64
CA ILE A 62 19.19 -7.66 7.33
C ILE A 62 19.87 -6.53 6.57
N TYR A 63 20.74 -5.81 7.26
CA TYR A 63 21.52 -4.70 6.71
C TYR A 63 22.79 -5.25 6.05
N ASP A 64 23.33 -4.51 5.09
CA ASP A 64 24.51 -4.94 4.33
C ASP A 64 25.84 -4.62 5.05
N ASP A 65 25.81 -4.01 6.25
CA ASP A 65 26.98 -3.59 7.02
C ASP A 65 27.41 -4.60 8.10
N ASP A 66 27.22 -5.89 7.81
CA ASP A 66 27.61 -7.04 8.63
C ASP A 66 27.07 -7.08 10.08
N ARG A 67 26.16 -6.16 10.44
CA ARG A 67 25.48 -6.21 11.74
C ARG A 67 24.54 -7.42 11.80
N GLU A 68 24.32 -7.91 13.02
CA GLU A 68 23.36 -8.98 13.27
C GLU A 68 21.94 -8.61 12.78
N PRO A 69 21.20 -9.55 12.18
CA PRO A 69 19.82 -9.30 11.76
C PRO A 69 18.94 -8.80 12.89
N LEU A 70 18.24 -7.69 12.67
CA LEU A 70 17.33 -7.12 13.66
C LEU A 70 16.00 -7.86 13.65
N THR A 71 15.70 -8.55 14.75
CA THR A 71 14.47 -9.33 14.96
C THR A 71 13.57 -8.74 16.05
N GLU A 72 13.98 -7.68 16.72
CA GLU A 72 13.20 -7.05 17.79
C GLU A 72 13.01 -5.56 17.52
N GLY A 73 11.91 -5.01 18.04
CA GLY A 73 11.60 -3.59 17.96
C GLY A 73 10.19 -3.30 17.43
N PRO A 74 9.82 -2.00 17.40
CA PRO A 74 8.45 -1.57 17.08
C PRO A 74 8.02 -1.85 15.64
N MET A 75 8.96 -2.20 14.76
CA MET A 75 8.71 -2.61 13.36
C MET A 75 9.07 -4.07 13.08
N ASN A 76 9.44 -4.85 14.10
CA ASN A 76 9.91 -6.22 13.95
C ASN A 76 8.97 -7.23 14.59
N GLY A 77 8.23 -6.84 15.62
CA GLY A 77 7.40 -7.77 16.39
C GLY A 77 8.19 -8.43 17.51
N PRO A 78 7.81 -9.63 17.97
CA PRO A 78 6.71 -10.44 17.43
C PRO A 78 5.34 -9.81 17.68
N TRP A 79 4.43 -10.00 16.73
CA TRP A 79 3.04 -9.59 16.88
C TRP A 79 2.10 -10.78 16.74
N GLU A 80 1.03 -10.73 17.52
CA GLU A 80 -0.05 -11.71 17.46
C GLU A 80 -1.36 -11.01 17.12
N TYR A 81 -2.05 -11.53 16.10
CA TYR A 81 -3.40 -11.12 15.71
C TYR A 81 -4.36 -12.23 16.10
N GLN A 82 -5.53 -11.87 16.57
CA GLN A 82 -6.67 -12.76 16.78
C GLN A 82 -7.85 -12.20 16.01
N ARG A 83 -8.48 -13.01 15.15
CA ARG A 83 -9.52 -12.58 14.22
C ARG A 83 -10.60 -11.75 14.92
N ASP A 84 -11.18 -12.30 15.97
CA ASP A 84 -12.36 -11.72 16.63
C ASP A 84 -12.01 -10.54 17.56
N ARG A 85 -10.71 -10.33 17.86
CA ARG A 85 -10.20 -9.18 18.62
C ARG A 85 -9.74 -8.05 17.70
N ASP A 86 -9.07 -8.41 16.62
CA ASP A 86 -8.28 -7.48 15.80
C ASP A 86 -8.91 -7.24 14.42
N CYS A 87 -10.10 -7.76 14.15
CA CYS A 87 -10.83 -7.47 12.93
C CYS A 87 -12.31 -7.28 13.26
N ASP A 88 -12.77 -6.04 13.16
CA ASP A 88 -14.12 -5.62 13.49
C ASP A 88 -14.78 -4.88 12.30
N GLU A 89 -15.93 -4.25 12.54
CA GLU A 89 -16.67 -3.52 11.51
C GLU A 89 -15.96 -2.24 11.00
N GLU A 90 -14.84 -1.86 11.60
CA GLU A 90 -14.03 -0.72 11.16
C GLU A 90 -12.77 -1.17 10.40
N GLY A 91 -12.45 -2.46 10.38
CA GLY A 91 -11.28 -3.00 9.71
C GLY A 91 -10.40 -3.89 10.59
N LEU A 92 -9.28 -4.31 10.01
CA LEU A 92 -8.23 -5.03 10.73
C LEU A 92 -7.32 -4.05 11.47
N CYS A 93 -7.11 -4.26 12.77
CA CYS A 93 -6.19 -3.51 13.61
C CYS A 93 -4.84 -4.23 13.71
N HIS A 94 -3.77 -3.56 13.28
CA HIS A 94 -2.44 -4.12 13.44
C HIS A 94 -1.99 -4.05 14.92
N PRO A 95 -1.40 -5.12 15.50
CA PRO A 95 -0.98 -5.17 16.90
C PRO A 95 -0.02 -4.04 17.28
N SER A 96 0.89 -3.66 16.37
CA SER A 96 1.84 -2.54 16.57
C SER A 96 1.17 -1.18 16.83
N THR A 97 -0.10 -1.01 16.48
CA THR A 97 -0.85 0.25 16.69
C THR A 97 -1.77 0.24 17.90
N ARG A 98 -1.96 -0.91 18.58
CA ARG A 98 -2.86 -1.04 19.75
C ARG A 98 -2.50 -0.09 20.88
N LEU A 99 -1.22 0.00 21.22
CA LEU A 99 -0.75 0.72 22.41
C LEU A 99 -0.73 2.24 22.24
N ASN A 100 -0.81 2.74 21.01
CA ASN A 100 -0.68 4.16 20.72
C ASN A 100 -2.01 4.84 20.40
N SER A 101 -3.15 4.23 20.74
CA SER A 101 -4.52 4.75 20.51
C SER A 101 -4.83 5.09 19.04
N LYS A 102 -3.99 4.64 18.11
CA LYS A 102 -4.05 5.09 16.73
C LYS A 102 -5.18 4.36 16.04
N LYS A 103 -6.13 5.14 15.57
CA LYS A 103 -7.26 4.84 14.69
C LYS A 103 -6.81 4.22 13.35
N ALA A 104 -5.76 3.40 13.34
CA ALA A 104 -5.21 2.79 12.15
C ALA A 104 -5.97 1.50 11.86
N ARG A 105 -6.55 1.44 10.67
CA ARG A 105 -7.29 0.28 10.17
C ARG A 105 -6.68 -0.17 8.87
N ALA A 106 -6.69 -1.48 8.68
CA ALA A 106 -6.35 -2.10 7.42
C ALA A 106 -7.59 -2.76 6.83
N PHE A 107 -7.73 -2.67 5.53
CA PHE A 107 -8.85 -3.25 4.79
C PHE A 107 -8.33 -3.87 3.50
N PHE A 108 -8.89 -5.01 3.11
CA PHE A 108 -8.39 -5.82 2.02
C PHE A 108 -9.56 -6.34 1.16
N LEU A 109 -9.46 -6.12 -0.14
CA LEU A 109 -10.37 -6.67 -1.14
C LEU A 109 -10.06 -8.14 -1.40
N GLU A 110 -10.94 -8.81 -2.15
CA GLU A 110 -10.88 -10.25 -2.37
C GLU A 110 -9.58 -10.74 -3.03
N ASN A 111 -8.90 -9.89 -3.81
CA ASN A 111 -7.59 -10.20 -4.39
C ASN A 111 -6.41 -9.99 -3.44
N GLY A 112 -6.68 -9.65 -2.18
CA GLY A 112 -5.68 -9.32 -1.16
C GLY A 112 -5.09 -7.92 -1.24
N GLY A 113 -5.42 -7.15 -2.27
CA GLY A 113 -5.01 -5.75 -2.35
C GLY A 113 -5.79 -4.90 -1.37
N GLY A 114 -5.16 -3.88 -0.80
CA GLY A 114 -5.75 -3.16 0.32
C GLY A 114 -4.89 -1.99 0.77
N ALA A 115 -5.29 -1.36 1.86
CA ALA A 115 -4.46 -0.34 2.50
C ALA A 115 -4.46 -0.50 4.02
N TRP A 116 -3.43 0.04 4.67
CA TRP A 116 -3.33 0.20 6.12
C TRP A 116 -3.03 1.65 6.41
N THR A 117 -3.91 2.32 7.15
CA THR A 117 -3.81 3.77 7.31
C THR A 117 -4.54 4.27 8.54
N VAL A 118 -4.20 5.48 8.99
CA VAL A 118 -4.86 6.17 10.09
C VAL A 118 -6.16 6.81 9.59
N MET A 119 -7.29 6.43 10.19
CA MET A 119 -8.62 6.83 9.72
C MET A 119 -8.92 8.32 9.93
N GLU A 120 -8.26 8.97 10.89
CA GLU A 120 -8.46 10.40 11.19
C GLU A 120 -7.11 11.08 11.44
N PRO A 121 -6.39 11.49 10.39
CA PRO A 121 -5.14 12.23 10.52
C PRO A 121 -5.34 13.58 11.24
N THR A 122 -4.59 13.78 12.32
CA THR A 122 -4.59 15.00 13.13
C THR A 122 -3.23 15.71 13.10
N LEU A 123 -3.26 17.04 13.10
CA LEU A 123 -2.04 17.84 13.29
C LEU A 123 -1.53 17.60 14.72
N GLY A 124 -0.22 17.45 14.87
CA GLY A 124 0.42 17.06 16.14
C GLY A 124 0.72 15.56 16.26
N ASP A 125 0.15 14.74 15.37
CA ASP A 125 0.35 13.30 15.33
C ASP A 125 1.06 12.82 14.07
N VAL A 126 1.76 11.69 14.20
CA VAL A 126 2.35 10.99 13.06
C VAL A 126 1.26 10.26 12.29
N PHE A 127 1.15 10.57 11.00
CA PHE A 127 0.25 9.91 10.05
C PHE A 127 1.03 8.97 9.13
N PHE A 128 0.44 7.81 8.80
CA PHE A 128 1.00 6.91 7.80
C PHE A 128 -0.11 6.26 6.96
N GLN A 129 0.27 5.86 5.76
CA GLN A 129 -0.55 5.09 4.85
C GLN A 129 0.35 4.10 4.09
N GLU A 130 -0.12 2.87 3.93
CA GLU A 130 0.52 1.83 3.13
C GLU A 130 -0.53 1.18 2.19
N ASN A 131 -0.21 1.02 0.90
CA ASN A 131 -1.02 0.30 -0.09
C ASN A 131 -0.37 -1.06 -0.41
N PHE A 132 -1.19 -2.12 -0.50
CA PHE A 132 -0.74 -3.50 -0.66
C PHE A 132 -1.11 -4.04 -2.03
N PHE A 133 -0.13 -4.56 -2.77
CA PHE A 133 -0.31 -5.14 -4.10
C PHE A 133 0.22 -6.58 -4.14
N PRO A 134 -0.53 -7.56 -3.61
CA PRO A 134 -0.17 -8.97 -3.76
C PRO A 134 -0.50 -9.46 -5.17
N ASN A 135 0.38 -10.24 -5.76
CA ASN A 135 0.17 -10.93 -7.03
C ASN A 135 0.80 -12.33 -6.96
N ASN A 136 0.01 -13.29 -6.50
CA ASN A 136 0.45 -14.67 -6.24
C ASN A 136 1.67 -14.71 -5.30
N ASP A 137 2.83 -15.11 -5.81
CA ASP A 137 4.06 -15.31 -5.05
C ASP A 137 4.95 -14.09 -4.94
N ILE A 138 4.56 -12.99 -5.59
CA ILE A 138 5.20 -11.68 -5.49
C ILE A 138 4.23 -10.68 -4.87
N ARG A 139 4.77 -9.68 -4.18
CA ARG A 139 3.99 -8.53 -3.74
C ARG A 139 4.89 -7.32 -3.67
N PHE A 140 4.28 -6.15 -3.69
CA PHE A 140 4.91 -4.98 -3.14
C PHE A 140 3.92 -4.17 -2.30
N SER A 141 4.44 -3.29 -1.49
CA SER A 141 3.68 -2.20 -0.90
C SER A 141 4.44 -0.90 -0.98
N THR A 142 3.71 0.20 -1.07
CA THR A 142 4.23 1.55 -0.97
C THR A 142 3.64 2.19 0.26
N GLY A 143 4.41 3.03 0.94
CA GLY A 143 3.89 3.78 2.07
C GLY A 143 4.48 5.16 2.18
N MET A 144 3.71 6.06 2.76
CA MET A 144 4.13 7.40 3.12
C MET A 144 3.97 7.61 4.62
N LEU A 145 5.00 8.19 5.24
CA LEU A 145 5.01 8.62 6.63
C LEU A 145 5.07 10.14 6.67
N TYR A 146 4.18 10.75 7.44
CA TYR A 146 4.13 12.17 7.68
C TYR A 146 4.44 12.49 9.15
N GLY A 147 5.14 13.58 9.36
CA GLY A 147 5.50 14.09 10.67
C GLY A 147 4.32 14.71 11.41
N LYS A 148 4.56 15.08 12.67
CA LYS A 148 3.57 15.79 13.51
C LYS A 148 3.17 17.15 12.94
N ASP A 149 4.01 17.73 12.09
CA ASP A 149 3.78 18.97 11.36
C ASP A 149 3.08 18.75 10.01
N GLY A 150 2.76 17.50 9.65
CA GLY A 150 2.13 17.15 8.38
C GLY A 150 3.08 17.11 7.19
N LYS A 151 4.39 17.28 7.38
CA LYS A 151 5.38 17.15 6.29
C LYS A 151 5.65 15.69 5.96
N ALA A 152 5.78 15.38 4.69
CA ALA A 152 6.23 14.07 4.24
C ALA A 152 7.66 13.81 4.74
N LEU A 153 7.83 12.80 5.58
CA LEU A 153 9.11 12.45 6.18
C LEU A 153 9.79 11.30 5.46
N ARG A 154 9.01 10.32 4.99
CA ARG A 154 9.56 9.09 4.45
C ARG A 154 8.61 8.41 3.47
N LEU A 155 9.11 8.26 2.25
CA LEU A 155 8.57 7.36 1.24
C LEU A 155 9.15 5.96 1.47
N THR A 156 8.35 4.91 1.37
CA THR A 156 8.80 3.53 1.52
C THR A 156 8.26 2.67 0.38
N ALA A 157 9.10 1.77 -0.13
CA ALA A 157 8.67 0.65 -0.97
C ALA A 157 9.20 -0.65 -0.36
N ILE A 158 8.34 -1.64 -0.29
CA ILE A 158 8.65 -2.97 0.21
C ILE A 158 8.37 -3.94 -0.94
N ARG A 159 9.42 -4.51 -1.51
CA ARG A 159 9.33 -5.43 -2.65
C ARG A 159 9.69 -6.83 -2.19
N GLU A 160 8.77 -7.77 -2.34
CA GLU A 160 8.81 -9.07 -1.67
C GLU A 160 8.45 -10.22 -2.64
N ASP A 161 9.15 -11.33 -2.50
CA ASP A 161 8.95 -12.58 -3.24
C ASP A 161 9.00 -13.74 -2.24
N SER A 162 8.02 -14.63 -2.32
CA SER A 162 7.91 -15.77 -1.40
C SER A 162 8.72 -16.98 -1.83
N ARG A 163 9.25 -17.00 -3.07
CA ARG A 163 9.95 -18.15 -3.64
C ARG A 163 11.45 -18.08 -3.44
N CYS A 164 12.04 -16.89 -3.58
CA CYS A 164 13.50 -16.74 -3.65
C CYS A 164 13.98 -15.34 -3.24
N ARG A 165 15.28 -15.25 -2.94
CA ARG A 165 16.04 -14.01 -2.74
C ARG A 165 17.45 -14.19 -3.33
N PRO A 166 17.90 -13.34 -4.29
CA PRO A 166 17.18 -12.20 -4.87
C PRO A 166 15.93 -12.65 -5.64
N SER A 167 14.95 -11.76 -5.77
CA SER A 167 13.74 -12.04 -6.53
C SER A 167 14.07 -12.10 -8.02
N LEU A 168 13.36 -12.97 -8.76
CA LEU A 168 13.42 -12.99 -10.23
C LEU A 168 12.52 -11.91 -10.87
N TYR A 169 11.69 -11.24 -10.07
CA TYR A 169 10.75 -10.22 -10.54
C TYR A 169 11.20 -8.81 -10.18
N TRP A 170 11.62 -8.59 -8.93
CA TRP A 170 12.04 -7.27 -8.46
C TRP A 170 13.49 -6.98 -8.80
N SER A 171 13.77 -5.83 -9.39
CA SER A 171 15.14 -5.38 -9.62
C SER A 171 15.83 -4.95 -8.33
N GLU A 172 17.17 -4.92 -8.34
CA GLU A 172 17.96 -4.30 -7.27
C GLU A 172 17.98 -2.76 -7.36
N ASP A 173 17.42 -2.18 -8.43
CA ASP A 173 17.31 -0.73 -8.58
C ASP A 173 16.50 -0.14 -7.42
N ASN A 174 17.00 0.97 -6.90
CA ASN A 174 16.43 1.66 -5.75
C ASN A 174 16.35 3.18 -5.99
N GLN A 175 16.57 3.64 -7.22
CA GLN A 175 16.57 5.06 -7.55
C GLN A 175 15.18 5.49 -8.01
N ILE A 176 14.70 6.61 -7.45
CA ILE A 176 13.52 7.30 -7.99
C ILE A 176 13.89 7.85 -9.37
N LYS A 177 13.04 7.63 -10.37
CA LYS A 177 13.24 8.12 -11.73
C LYS A 177 12.65 9.53 -11.89
N ASP A 178 13.17 10.28 -12.86
CA ASP A 178 12.68 11.63 -13.16
C ASP A 178 11.40 11.64 -14.00
N SER A 179 11.14 10.56 -14.74
CA SER A 179 10.00 10.45 -15.65
C SER A 179 9.31 9.09 -15.59
N PHE A 180 8.04 9.08 -15.96
CA PHE A 180 7.25 7.86 -16.11
C PHE A 180 7.74 7.10 -17.33
N SER A 181 8.41 5.96 -17.11
CA SER A 181 8.96 5.13 -18.18
C SER A 181 8.16 3.86 -18.46
N ALA A 182 7.06 3.62 -17.74
CA ALA A 182 6.27 2.40 -17.92
C ALA A 182 5.68 2.38 -19.35
N PRO A 183 5.87 1.29 -20.12
CA PRO A 183 5.52 1.21 -21.54
C PRO A 183 4.03 0.95 -21.73
N VAL A 184 3.19 1.84 -21.21
CA VAL A 184 1.74 1.70 -21.29
C VAL A 184 1.26 2.16 -22.67
N GLN A 185 0.81 1.20 -23.48
CA GLN A 185 0.31 1.40 -24.84
C GLN A 185 -1.01 0.65 -25.08
N GLY A 186 -1.95 1.31 -25.76
CA GLY A 186 -3.27 0.78 -26.07
C GLY A 186 -4.30 1.05 -24.98
N THR A 187 -5.52 0.57 -25.20
CA THR A 187 -6.64 0.72 -24.27
C THR A 187 -6.59 -0.35 -23.20
N PHE A 188 -6.78 0.05 -21.95
CA PHE A 188 -6.86 -0.85 -20.80
C PHE A 188 -8.27 -0.79 -20.22
N ILE A 189 -8.94 -1.94 -20.14
CA ILE A 189 -10.31 -2.05 -19.63
C ILE A 189 -10.28 -3.01 -18.44
N GLY A 190 -11.07 -2.71 -17.42
CA GLY A 190 -11.20 -3.62 -16.30
C GLY A 190 -12.24 -3.22 -15.26
N THR A 191 -11.91 -3.51 -14.01
CA THR A 191 -12.83 -3.41 -12.88
C THR A 191 -12.31 -2.41 -11.86
N GLU A 192 -13.20 -1.55 -11.41
CA GLU A 192 -12.98 -0.65 -10.28
C GLU A 192 -13.81 -1.07 -9.09
N GLN A 193 -13.21 -1.07 -7.91
CA GLN A 193 -13.85 -1.37 -6.64
C GLN A 193 -13.63 -0.20 -5.70
N ILE A 194 -14.67 0.23 -5.00
CA ILE A 194 -14.59 1.27 -3.98
C ILE A 194 -15.08 0.68 -2.67
N LEU A 195 -14.28 0.80 -1.62
CA LEU A 195 -14.60 0.43 -0.25
C LEU A 195 -14.64 1.69 0.61
N THR A 196 -15.82 2.04 1.11
CA THR A 196 -16.03 3.24 1.94
C THR A 196 -15.59 3.02 3.39
N ALA A 197 -15.54 4.10 4.18
CA ALA A 197 -15.27 4.08 5.63
C ALA A 197 -16.20 3.16 6.45
N ASN A 198 -17.42 2.90 5.99
CA ASN A 198 -18.35 1.96 6.61
C ASN A 198 -18.32 0.56 5.96
N LEU A 199 -17.22 0.26 5.26
CA LEU A 199 -16.94 -1.01 4.60
C LEU A 199 -18.01 -1.44 3.58
N ARG A 200 -18.67 -0.46 2.95
CA ARG A 200 -19.56 -0.74 1.82
C ARG A 200 -18.73 -0.76 0.55
N GLN A 201 -18.82 -1.89 -0.14
CA GLN A 201 -18.11 -2.13 -1.38
C GLN A 201 -19.05 -1.92 -2.56
N THR A 202 -18.59 -1.16 -3.54
CA THR A 202 -19.19 -1.08 -4.87
C THR A 202 -18.20 -1.57 -5.92
N VAL A 203 -18.70 -2.17 -6.98
CA VAL A 203 -17.91 -2.71 -8.08
C VAL A 203 -18.48 -2.19 -9.40
N ARG A 204 -17.60 -1.71 -10.27
CA ARG A 204 -17.92 -1.27 -11.63
C ARG A 204 -17.00 -1.99 -12.61
N GLU A 205 -17.59 -2.65 -13.60
CA GLU A 205 -16.88 -3.34 -14.68
C GLU A 205 -16.87 -2.48 -15.95
N GLY A 206 -16.03 -2.85 -16.93
CA GLY A 206 -15.93 -2.13 -18.20
C GLY A 206 -15.33 -0.72 -18.07
N CYS A 207 -14.55 -0.47 -17.01
CA CYS A 207 -13.90 0.81 -16.80
C CYS A 207 -12.64 0.90 -17.66
N GLU A 208 -12.54 1.94 -18.48
CA GLU A 208 -11.30 2.27 -19.17
C GLU A 208 -10.34 2.99 -18.22
N TRP A 209 -9.08 2.60 -18.23
CA TRP A 209 -8.02 3.32 -17.53
C TRP A 209 -7.48 4.43 -18.41
N ASP A 210 -7.55 5.65 -17.89
CA ASP A 210 -7.10 6.86 -18.58
C ASP A 210 -5.73 7.29 -18.02
N LYS A 211 -4.72 7.21 -18.89
CA LYS A 211 -3.32 7.55 -18.56
C LYS A 211 -3.16 9.04 -18.32
N GLU A 212 -3.71 9.86 -19.22
CA GLU A 212 -3.66 11.31 -19.16
C GLU A 212 -4.37 11.78 -17.89
N TYR A 213 -5.55 11.24 -17.59
CA TYR A 213 -6.22 11.50 -16.33
C TYR A 213 -5.37 11.08 -15.14
N TRP A 214 -4.72 9.91 -15.11
CA TRP A 214 -3.91 9.55 -13.95
C TRP A 214 -2.67 10.47 -13.78
N LEU A 215 -2.01 10.83 -14.88
CA LEU A 215 -0.87 11.76 -14.88
C LEU A 215 -1.28 13.22 -14.62
N GLN A 216 -2.53 13.58 -14.90
CA GLN A 216 -3.06 14.93 -14.72
C GLN A 216 -3.89 15.10 -13.45
N GLU A 217 -4.69 14.16 -12.98
CA GLU A 217 -5.41 14.17 -11.69
C GLU A 217 -4.43 14.36 -10.53
N THR A 218 -3.24 13.77 -10.67
CA THR A 218 -2.10 14.00 -9.77
C THR A 218 -1.52 15.42 -9.85
N ARG A 219 -1.95 16.24 -10.82
CA ARG A 219 -1.60 17.66 -11.03
C ARG A 219 -2.79 18.63 -10.96
N LEU A 220 -4.03 18.15 -11.16
CA LEU A 220 -5.25 18.94 -11.44
C LEU A 220 -6.18 19.03 -10.24
N LEU A 221 -6.09 18.10 -9.28
CA LEU A 221 -6.58 18.41 -7.96
C LEU A 221 -5.71 19.56 -7.44
N GLN A 222 -6.35 20.62 -6.95
CA GLN A 222 -5.70 21.79 -6.33
C GLN A 222 -4.88 21.44 -5.07
N ASP A 223 -4.58 20.16 -4.86
CA ASP A 223 -4.12 19.51 -3.63
C ASP A 223 -2.58 19.36 -3.58
N GLY A 224 -1.84 19.78 -4.61
CA GLY A 224 -0.36 19.85 -4.57
C GLY A 224 0.36 18.49 -4.47
N ASN A 225 -0.23 17.41 -5.00
CA ASN A 225 0.40 16.09 -4.99
C ASN A 225 1.70 16.06 -5.82
N THR A 226 2.71 15.37 -5.27
CA THR A 226 3.96 15.07 -5.97
C THR A 226 3.94 13.62 -6.46
N LEU A 227 4.43 13.40 -7.68
CA LEU A 227 4.53 12.09 -8.32
C LEU A 227 5.97 11.55 -8.21
N PHE A 228 6.08 10.34 -7.67
CA PHE A 228 7.33 9.60 -7.51
C PHE A 228 7.33 8.38 -8.42
N TYR A 229 8.28 8.31 -9.34
CA TYR A 229 8.47 7.15 -10.21
C TYR A 229 9.44 6.19 -9.53
N LEU A 230 8.88 5.16 -8.90
CA LEU A 230 9.64 4.15 -8.18
C LEU A 230 10.19 3.10 -9.17
N PRO A 231 11.20 2.32 -8.77
CA PRO A 231 11.63 1.16 -9.54
C PRO A 231 10.48 0.18 -9.85
N ASP A 232 10.71 -0.71 -10.83
CA ASP A 232 9.82 -1.82 -11.18
C ASP A 232 8.41 -1.41 -11.64
N ASN A 233 8.32 -0.31 -12.41
CA ASN A 233 7.07 0.21 -12.98
C ASN A 233 6.00 0.57 -11.94
N VAL A 234 6.46 1.02 -10.77
CA VAL A 234 5.60 1.53 -9.69
C VAL A 234 5.66 3.05 -9.69
N ALA A 235 4.53 3.71 -9.43
CA ALA A 235 4.50 5.13 -9.17
C ALA A 235 3.62 5.44 -7.95
N LEU A 236 4.02 6.42 -7.15
CA LEU A 236 3.25 6.92 -6.02
C LEU A 236 2.96 8.41 -6.20
N SER A 237 1.70 8.79 -6.07
CA SER A 237 1.27 10.18 -5.95
C SER A 237 0.78 10.46 -4.53
N CYS A 238 1.31 11.52 -3.92
CA CYS A 238 0.94 11.94 -2.57
C CYS A 238 1.30 13.41 -2.32
N PRO A 239 0.63 14.09 -1.37
CA PRO A 239 1.01 15.44 -0.99
C PRO A 239 2.32 15.43 -0.21
N LEU A 240 3.14 16.48 -0.34
CA LEU A 240 4.33 16.67 0.51
C LEU A 240 4.00 17.35 1.85
N GLN A 241 2.85 18.00 1.95
CA GLN A 241 2.33 18.69 3.14
C GLN A 241 0.84 18.37 3.28
N LEU A 242 0.42 17.84 4.44
CA LEU A 242 -1.00 17.51 4.71
C LEU A 242 -1.79 18.66 5.33
N TYR A 243 -1.10 19.52 6.09
CA TYR A 243 -1.74 20.51 6.94
C TYR A 243 -1.20 21.89 6.58
N GLU A 244 -1.95 22.68 5.82
CA GLU A 244 -1.69 24.12 5.66
C GLU A 244 -2.74 24.94 6.43
N ASP A 245 -4.02 24.53 6.39
CA ASP A 245 -5.10 25.09 7.22
C ASP A 245 -6.05 24.01 7.77
N SER A 246 -6.77 24.32 8.86
CA SER A 246 -7.40 23.32 9.74
C SER A 246 -8.84 22.92 9.39
N THR A 247 -9.51 23.53 8.41
CA THR A 247 -10.98 23.49 8.36
C THR A 247 -11.64 22.77 7.18
N ASN A 248 -10.91 22.35 6.13
CA ASN A 248 -11.53 21.56 5.05
C ASN A 248 -10.51 20.73 4.25
N ARG A 249 -9.99 19.65 4.87
CA ARG A 249 -8.89 18.85 4.31
C ARG A 249 -9.42 17.74 3.39
N GLN A 250 -9.15 17.87 2.09
CA GLN A 250 -9.29 16.80 1.12
C GLN A 250 -7.90 16.50 0.56
N PHE A 251 -7.53 15.22 0.54
CA PHE A 251 -6.31 14.76 -0.11
C PHE A 251 -6.45 13.27 -0.43
N HIS A 252 -5.54 12.76 -1.24
CA HIS A 252 -5.47 11.34 -1.53
C HIS A 252 -4.03 10.89 -1.73
N ILE A 253 -3.81 9.60 -1.54
CA ILE A 253 -2.54 8.94 -1.85
C ILE A 253 -2.83 7.80 -2.82
N SER A 254 -2.24 7.85 -4.00
CA SER A 254 -2.49 6.94 -5.11
C SER A 254 -1.23 6.19 -5.51
N THR A 255 -1.32 4.88 -5.68
CA THR A 255 -0.23 4.04 -6.17
C THR A 255 -0.65 3.37 -7.47
N PHE A 256 0.21 3.44 -8.47
CA PHE A 256 0.10 2.73 -9.74
C PHE A 256 1.18 1.65 -9.81
N CYS A 257 0.84 0.52 -10.42
CA CYS A 257 1.81 -0.47 -10.86
C CYS A 257 1.39 -1.11 -12.18
N LEU A 258 2.38 -1.32 -13.05
CA LEU A 258 2.23 -2.14 -14.24
C LEU A 258 2.90 -3.51 -14.01
N TYR A 259 2.07 -4.54 -13.91
CA TYR A 259 2.51 -5.93 -13.87
C TYR A 259 2.71 -6.50 -15.27
N ASP A 260 3.52 -7.56 -15.35
CA ASP A 260 3.62 -8.44 -16.52
C ASP A 260 3.99 -7.70 -17.83
N VAL A 261 4.81 -6.67 -17.72
CA VAL A 261 5.24 -5.79 -18.83
C VAL A 261 5.83 -6.55 -20.02
N ASN A 262 6.48 -7.69 -19.76
CA ASN A 262 7.14 -8.53 -20.76
C ASN A 262 6.28 -9.70 -21.24
N LYS A 263 5.00 -9.75 -20.84
CA LYS A 263 4.05 -10.77 -21.28
C LYS A 263 3.01 -10.16 -22.22
N ASP A 264 2.31 -11.01 -22.95
CA ASP A 264 1.28 -10.60 -23.91
C ASP A 264 0.06 -9.92 -23.26
N ASN A 265 -0.05 -9.95 -21.93
CA ASN A 265 -1.19 -9.43 -21.18
C ASN A 265 -0.72 -8.57 -19.99
N PRO A 266 -0.22 -7.34 -20.24
CA PRO A 266 0.13 -6.43 -19.17
C PRO A 266 -1.11 -6.06 -18.35
N GLU A 267 -0.93 -5.91 -17.04
CA GLU A 267 -2.00 -5.58 -16.11
C GLU A 267 -1.65 -4.32 -15.32
N ILE A 268 -2.52 -3.33 -15.38
CA ILE A 268 -2.42 -2.12 -14.57
C ILE A 268 -3.20 -2.34 -13.28
N ARG A 269 -2.57 -2.02 -12.15
CA ARG A 269 -3.25 -1.90 -10.87
C ARG A 269 -3.08 -0.50 -10.31
N VAL A 270 -4.17 0.09 -9.86
CA VAL A 270 -4.18 1.38 -9.17
C VAL A 270 -4.88 1.22 -7.84
N GLN A 271 -4.32 1.80 -6.78
CA GLN A 271 -4.95 1.88 -5.46
C GLN A 271 -4.87 3.30 -4.94
N THR A 272 -6.01 3.87 -4.56
CA THR A 272 -6.10 5.23 -4.03
C THR A 272 -6.82 5.23 -2.70
N VAL A 273 -6.21 5.86 -1.69
CA VAL A 273 -6.82 6.14 -0.39
C VAL A 273 -7.25 7.61 -0.37
N PHE A 274 -8.53 7.87 -0.21
CA PHE A 274 -9.12 9.20 -0.19
C PHE A 274 -9.43 9.66 1.23
N TYR A 275 -9.14 10.94 1.49
CA TYR A 275 -9.48 11.63 2.70
C TYR A 275 -10.37 12.81 2.37
N GLU A 276 -11.49 12.94 3.08
CA GLU A 276 -12.43 14.06 2.97
C GLU A 276 -12.72 14.59 4.37
N LYS A 277 -12.74 15.92 4.51
CA LYS A 277 -12.96 16.59 5.80
C LYS A 277 -12.02 16.06 6.91
N GLY A 278 -10.78 15.75 6.54
CA GLY A 278 -9.75 15.26 7.46
C GLY A 278 -9.93 13.82 7.94
N ARG A 279 -10.79 13.01 7.30
CA ARG A 279 -11.06 11.62 7.66
C ARG A 279 -10.97 10.72 6.44
N PHE A 280 -10.62 9.46 6.65
CA PHE A 280 -10.70 8.43 5.62
C PHE A 280 -12.12 8.40 5.06
N SER A 281 -12.23 8.56 3.74
CA SER A 281 -13.50 8.53 3.00
C SER A 281 -13.69 7.15 2.38
N CYS A 282 -12.77 6.77 1.50
CA CYS A 282 -12.80 5.49 0.83
C CYS A 282 -11.43 5.05 0.32
N PHE A 283 -11.36 3.76 -0.03
CA PHE A 283 -10.30 3.14 -0.79
C PHE A 283 -10.84 2.71 -2.15
N LYS A 284 -10.17 3.13 -3.22
CA LYS A 284 -10.47 2.70 -4.59
C LYS A 284 -9.37 1.77 -5.07
N GLN A 285 -9.73 0.66 -5.68
CA GLN A 285 -8.81 -0.20 -6.44
C GLN A 285 -9.31 -0.35 -7.87
N GLY A 286 -8.43 -0.10 -8.84
CA GLY A 286 -8.65 -0.42 -10.25
C GLY A 286 -7.70 -1.53 -10.69
N ILE A 287 -8.21 -2.52 -11.44
CA ILE A 287 -7.41 -3.54 -12.12
C ILE A 287 -7.83 -3.55 -13.58
N TYR A 288 -6.91 -3.30 -14.48
CA TYR A 288 -7.17 -3.12 -15.91
C TYR A 288 -6.23 -3.98 -16.74
N ARG A 289 -6.76 -4.60 -17.79
CA ARG A 289 -5.99 -5.42 -18.72
C ARG A 289 -6.09 -4.81 -20.10
N LYS A 290 -5.05 -5.04 -20.91
CA LYS A 290 -5.03 -4.55 -22.28
C LYS A 290 -6.21 -5.16 -23.05
N ALA A 291 -7.03 -4.32 -23.68
CA ALA A 291 -8.11 -4.79 -24.53
C ALA A 291 -7.51 -5.55 -25.73
N SER A 292 -8.08 -6.71 -26.06
CA SER A 292 -7.75 -7.40 -27.31
C SER A 292 -8.17 -6.51 -28.48
N GLN A 293 -7.26 -6.30 -29.43
CA GLN A 293 -7.54 -5.58 -30.68
C GLN A 293 -8.46 -6.40 -31.59
#